data_AF-A0A2Z3H5R0-F1
#
_entry.id   AF-A0A2Z3H5R0-F1
#
_cell.length_a   1.000
_cell.length_b   1.000
_cell.length_c   1.000
_cell.angle_alpha   90.00
_cell.angle_beta   90.00
_cell.angle_gamma   90.00
#
_symmetry.space_group_name_H-M   'P 1'
#
loop_
_entity.id
_entity.type
_entity.pdbx_description
1 polymer ?
#
loop_
_entity_poly.entity_id
_entity_poly.type
_entity_poly.pdbx_seq_one_letter_code
_entity_poly.pdbx_strand_id
1 'polypeptide(L)'
;MFVPQHAVKLDLADSRRRYEFEAEAVQKRLEILRDPSRVDLLTSLAHSAEVTYHHGLLISAAPRVCAWALAVAARANTAAFVFSDLKASPRPWRLDNGPPYSFYERVDESSVHSGRWVDAISQAVVARQVDCLIELRPIAYDALRRSSSRSSDPERDRHRVEQHRALAEAALDPDRPLAPDYLIHAAAARPAKVRPINRRIGEANDRMVNALDVQDAAKFNAALAESLELRRTAFADLPEETKGNHTALWPLGLIALVVLAHDRGIPIEVESDYLPRPWVTGELFQESAAS
;
A
#
# COMPACT_ATOMS: atom_id res chain seq x y z
N MET A 1 -17.18 -15.60 -7.18
CA MET A 1 -17.02 -15.14 -8.60
C MET A 1 -15.52 -15.05 -8.88
N PHE A 2 -15.01 -15.59 -9.99
CA PHE A 2 -13.57 -15.52 -10.32
C PHE A 2 -13.29 -14.41 -11.33
N VAL A 3 -12.34 -13.52 -11.01
CA VAL A 3 -11.84 -12.46 -11.89
C VAL A 3 -10.35 -12.76 -12.20
N PRO A 4 -10.02 -13.32 -13.37
CA PRO A 4 -8.64 -13.65 -13.69
C PRO A 4 -7.78 -12.40 -13.83
N GLN A 5 -6.50 -12.49 -13.46
CA GLN A 5 -5.53 -11.51 -13.89
C GLN A 5 -5.38 -11.56 -15.41
N HIS A 6 -5.09 -10.39 -16.00
CA HIS A 6 -4.90 -10.30 -17.43
C HIS A 6 -3.74 -11.20 -17.89
N ALA A 7 -3.96 -12.01 -18.93
CA ALA A 7 -2.92 -12.75 -19.65
C ALA A 7 -2.04 -11.75 -20.44
N VAL A 8 -1.25 -10.97 -19.72
CA VAL A 8 -0.26 -10.10 -20.31
C VAL A 8 0.93 -10.97 -20.63
N LYS A 9 1.54 -10.79 -21.80
CA LYS A 9 2.87 -11.36 -22.09
C LYS A 9 3.88 -10.63 -21.21
N LEU A 10 3.86 -10.94 -19.92
CA LEU A 10 4.85 -10.46 -18.98
C LEU A 10 6.11 -11.27 -19.23
N ASP A 11 7.23 -10.57 -19.38
CA ASP A 11 8.53 -11.21 -19.40
C ASP A 11 8.81 -11.74 -17.99
N LEU A 12 8.43 -13.01 -17.76
CA LEU A 12 8.64 -13.69 -16.49
C LEU A 12 10.13 -13.90 -16.20
N ALA A 13 10.98 -13.96 -17.23
CA ALA A 13 12.42 -14.04 -17.05
C ALA A 13 12.98 -12.70 -16.56
N ASP A 14 12.53 -11.58 -17.15
CA ASP A 14 12.87 -10.25 -16.63
C ASP A 14 12.36 -10.04 -15.20
N SER A 15 11.12 -10.45 -14.93
CA SER A 15 10.55 -10.37 -13.59
C SER A 15 11.33 -11.18 -12.57
N ARG A 16 11.80 -12.38 -12.93
CA ARG A 16 12.67 -13.21 -12.08
C ARG A 16 14.00 -12.52 -11.80
N ARG A 17 14.68 -12.00 -12.83
CA ARG A 17 15.95 -11.27 -12.65
C ARG A 17 15.79 -10.05 -11.74
N ARG A 18 14.71 -9.28 -11.92
CA ARG A 18 14.39 -8.13 -11.07
C ARG A 18 14.10 -8.54 -9.63
N TYR A 19 13.29 -9.59 -9.43
CA TYR A 19 13.03 -10.14 -8.09
C TYR A 19 14.32 -10.53 -7.38
N GLU A 20 15.19 -11.30 -8.03
CA GLU A 20 16.45 -11.77 -7.44
C GLU A 20 17.38 -10.62 -7.10
N PHE A 21 17.55 -9.67 -8.04
CA PHE A 21 18.37 -8.48 -7.84
C PHE A 21 17.86 -7.63 -6.67
N GLU A 22 16.57 -7.30 -6.65
CA GLU A 22 16.01 -6.43 -5.63
C GLU A 22 15.92 -7.10 -4.26
N ALA A 23 15.63 -8.41 -4.19
CA ALA A 23 15.62 -9.15 -2.93
C ALA A 23 17.00 -9.10 -2.25
N GLU A 24 18.08 -9.30 -3.02
CA GLU A 24 19.45 -9.14 -2.52
C GLU A 24 19.74 -7.68 -2.14
N ALA A 25 19.25 -6.73 -2.94
CA ALA A 25 19.46 -5.30 -2.71
C ALA A 25 18.71 -4.77 -1.47
N VAL A 26 17.57 -5.37 -1.08
CA VAL A 26 16.90 -5.09 0.21
C VAL A 26 17.80 -5.49 1.37
N GLN A 27 18.38 -6.70 1.35
CA GLN A 27 19.27 -7.18 2.41
C GLN A 27 20.51 -6.27 2.56
N LYS A 28 21.20 -5.98 1.44
CA LYS A 28 22.36 -5.08 1.44
C LYS A 28 22.01 -3.69 1.97
N ARG A 29 20.85 -3.14 1.61
CA ARG A 29 20.41 -1.82 2.13
C ARG A 29 20.09 -1.86 3.62
N LEU A 30 19.48 -2.93 4.12
CA LEU A 30 19.24 -3.11 5.55
C LEU A 30 20.56 -3.15 6.35
N GLU A 31 21.62 -3.72 5.78
CA GLU A 31 22.96 -3.69 6.39
C GLU A 31 23.58 -2.28 6.35
N ILE A 32 23.53 -1.60 5.20
CA ILE A 32 24.08 -0.24 5.07
C ILE A 32 23.35 0.75 5.97
N LEU A 33 22.03 0.63 6.11
CA LEU A 33 21.21 1.47 6.98
C LEU A 33 21.53 1.28 8.48
N ARG A 34 22.37 0.31 8.86
CA ARG A 34 22.94 0.24 10.21
C ARG A 34 23.86 1.42 10.51
N ASP A 35 24.41 2.06 9.47
CA ASP A 35 25.03 3.38 9.59
C ASP A 35 23.95 4.46 9.75
N PRO A 36 23.87 5.14 10.91
CA PRO A 36 22.85 6.15 11.19
C PRO A 36 22.87 7.40 10.30
N SER A 37 23.94 7.61 9.52
CA SER A 37 24.04 8.71 8.54
C SER A 37 23.32 8.40 7.22
N ARG A 38 22.94 7.13 6.99
CA ARG A 38 22.41 6.67 5.69
C ARG A 38 20.90 6.74 5.57
N VAL A 39 20.28 7.72 6.22
CA VAL A 39 18.83 7.91 6.22
C VAL A 39 18.27 8.16 4.80
N ASP A 40 19.11 8.68 3.91
CA ASP A 40 18.84 8.89 2.48
C ASP A 40 18.39 7.61 1.77
N LEU A 41 18.84 6.45 2.24
CA LEU A 41 18.54 5.15 1.63
C LEU A 41 17.16 4.59 1.98
N LEU A 42 16.43 5.15 2.96
CA LEU A 42 15.10 4.64 3.37
C LEU A 42 14.13 4.55 2.18
N THR A 43 14.15 5.56 1.31
CA THR A 43 13.27 5.60 0.15
C THR A 43 13.62 4.53 -0.88
N SER A 44 14.92 4.28 -1.08
CA SER A 44 15.42 3.24 -1.98
C SER A 44 15.17 1.83 -1.42
N LEU A 45 15.27 1.66 -0.10
CA LEU A 45 14.90 0.40 0.58
C LEU A 45 13.42 0.10 0.35
N ALA A 46 12.55 1.07 0.59
CA ALA A 46 11.11 0.90 0.39
C ALA A 46 10.80 0.52 -1.06
N HIS A 47 11.43 1.19 -2.04
CA HIS A 47 11.27 0.88 -3.45
C HIS A 47 11.73 -0.54 -3.79
N SER A 48 12.96 -0.94 -3.42
CA SER A 48 13.47 -2.29 -3.67
C SER A 48 12.59 -3.37 -3.04
N ALA A 49 12.08 -3.13 -1.83
CA ALA A 49 11.20 -4.05 -1.13
C ALA A 49 9.84 -4.18 -1.83
N GLU A 50 9.28 -3.07 -2.32
CA GLU A 50 8.06 -3.06 -3.14
C GLU A 50 8.26 -3.79 -4.48
N VAL A 51 9.37 -3.57 -5.18
CA VAL A 51 9.70 -4.26 -6.43
C VAL A 51 9.86 -5.77 -6.18
N THR A 52 10.52 -6.15 -5.09
CA THR A 52 10.64 -7.56 -4.65
C THR A 52 9.28 -8.19 -4.43
N TYR A 53 8.39 -7.49 -3.72
CA TYR A 53 7.02 -7.94 -3.48
C TYR A 53 6.25 -8.15 -4.80
N HIS A 54 6.21 -7.15 -5.68
CA HIS A 54 5.42 -7.24 -6.91
C HIS A 54 5.93 -8.28 -7.90
N HIS A 55 7.25 -8.33 -8.14
CA HIS A 55 7.82 -9.33 -9.06
C HIS A 55 7.81 -10.74 -8.45
N GLY A 56 7.92 -10.85 -7.12
CA GLY A 56 7.79 -12.12 -6.43
C GLY A 56 6.39 -12.71 -6.58
N LEU A 57 5.34 -11.88 -6.46
CA LEU A 57 3.95 -12.31 -6.75
C LEU A 57 3.78 -12.77 -8.20
N LEU A 58 4.34 -12.02 -9.16
CA LEU A 58 4.26 -12.36 -10.59
C LEU A 58 4.80 -13.74 -10.93
N ILE A 59 5.96 -14.09 -10.36
CA ILE A 59 6.64 -15.35 -10.65
C ILE A 59 6.24 -16.45 -9.64
N SER A 60 5.27 -16.18 -8.76
CA SER A 60 4.86 -17.07 -7.67
C SER A 60 6.04 -17.52 -6.79
N ALA A 61 6.99 -16.62 -6.53
CA ALA A 61 8.14 -16.90 -5.69
C ALA A 61 7.81 -16.77 -4.19
N ALA A 62 8.39 -17.70 -3.42
CA ALA A 62 8.52 -17.68 -1.95
C ALA A 62 7.57 -16.69 -1.22
N PRO A 63 6.31 -17.07 -0.97
CA PRO A 63 5.29 -16.16 -0.43
C PRO A 63 5.71 -15.43 0.85
N ARG A 64 6.50 -16.08 1.71
CA ARG A 64 7.06 -15.46 2.92
C ARG A 64 8.08 -14.36 2.64
N VAL A 65 8.89 -14.48 1.59
CA VAL A 65 9.83 -13.41 1.19
C VAL A 65 9.05 -12.21 0.66
N CYS A 66 8.00 -12.45 -0.14
CA CYS A 66 7.13 -11.38 -0.62
C CYS A 66 6.41 -10.66 0.53
N ALA A 67 5.89 -11.41 1.51
CA ALA A 67 5.26 -10.83 2.70
C ALA A 67 6.26 -10.03 3.56
N TRP A 68 7.46 -10.58 3.79
CA TRP A 68 8.54 -9.87 4.46
C TRP A 68 8.92 -8.58 3.72
N ALA A 69 9.06 -8.62 2.40
CA ALA A 69 9.40 -7.45 1.60
C ALA A 69 8.30 -6.37 1.69
N LEU A 70 7.02 -6.74 1.65
CA LEU A 70 5.91 -5.79 1.85
C LEU A 70 5.97 -5.15 3.25
N ALA A 71 6.26 -5.95 4.29
CA ALA A 71 6.42 -5.48 5.66
C ALA A 71 7.63 -4.51 5.81
N VAL A 72 8.74 -4.79 5.12
CA VAL A 72 9.90 -3.89 5.08
C VAL A 72 9.55 -2.59 4.35
N ALA A 73 8.82 -2.66 3.22
CA ALA A 73 8.39 -1.47 2.48
C ALA A 73 7.52 -0.53 3.34
N ALA A 74 6.54 -1.08 4.05
CA ALA A 74 5.70 -0.33 4.99
C ALA A 74 6.52 0.36 6.09
N ARG A 75 7.43 -0.38 6.74
CA ARG A 75 8.31 0.16 7.79
C ARG A 75 9.28 1.22 7.27
N ALA A 76 9.87 1.02 6.10
CA ALA A 76 10.81 1.96 5.49
C ALA A 76 10.11 3.25 5.04
N ASN A 77 8.93 3.14 4.42
CA ASN A 77 8.13 4.31 4.08
C ASN A 77 7.67 5.05 5.34
N THR A 78 7.26 4.35 6.39
CA THR A 78 6.90 4.99 7.68
C THR A 78 8.08 5.68 8.33
N ALA A 79 9.26 5.04 8.33
CA ALA A 79 10.50 5.64 8.83
C ALA A 79 10.78 6.98 8.14
N ALA A 80 10.54 7.08 6.83
CA ALA A 80 10.74 8.32 6.09
C ALA A 80 9.93 9.50 6.69
N PHE A 81 8.72 9.24 7.17
CA PHE A 81 7.91 10.24 7.87
C PHE A 81 8.37 10.47 9.31
N VAL A 82 8.62 9.40 10.07
CA VAL A 82 9.10 9.48 11.46
C VAL A 82 10.38 10.32 11.57
N PHE A 83 11.31 10.14 10.63
CA PHE A 83 12.58 10.87 10.60
C PHE A 83 12.55 12.17 9.79
N SER A 84 11.37 12.61 9.33
CA SER A 84 11.20 13.92 8.66
C SER A 84 11.04 15.08 9.63
N ASP A 85 10.39 14.85 10.77
CA ASP A 85 10.17 15.84 11.85
C ASP A 85 11.00 15.46 13.08
N LEU A 86 12.34 15.44 12.93
CA LEU A 86 13.25 15.26 14.06
C LEU A 86 13.12 16.46 15.02
N LYS A 87 12.28 16.31 16.05
CA LYS A 87 12.08 17.32 17.10
C LYS A 87 12.87 17.06 18.39
N ALA A 88 13.28 15.83 18.70
CA ALA A 88 14.19 15.54 19.81
C ALA A 88 14.66 14.07 19.75
N SER A 89 15.98 13.86 19.79
CA SER A 89 16.68 12.57 19.92
C SER A 89 16.39 11.47 18.88
N PRO A 90 17.37 10.58 18.60
CA PRO A 90 17.16 9.44 17.71
C PRO A 90 16.08 8.53 18.32
N ARG A 91 15.05 8.24 17.55
CA ARG A 91 14.03 7.27 17.94
C ARG A 91 14.40 5.90 17.36
N PRO A 92 14.43 4.82 18.17
CA PRO A 92 14.60 3.48 17.63
C PRO A 92 13.41 3.10 16.74
N TRP A 93 13.68 2.58 15.54
CA TRP A 93 12.67 2.16 14.57
C TRP A 93 13.04 0.81 13.95
N ARG A 94 12.12 -0.14 13.86
CA ARG A 94 12.38 -1.44 13.23
C ARG A 94 12.08 -1.36 11.74
N LEU A 95 13.05 -1.70 10.90
CA LEU A 95 12.85 -1.84 9.45
C LEU A 95 12.55 -3.30 9.07
N ASP A 96 13.06 -4.24 9.84
CA ASP A 96 12.90 -5.68 9.68
C ASP A 96 12.70 -6.36 11.05
N ASN A 97 12.84 -7.68 11.09
CA ASN A 97 12.72 -8.45 12.35
C ASN A 97 14.00 -8.39 13.19
N GLY A 98 15.05 -7.69 12.73
CA GLY A 98 16.29 -7.49 13.44
C GLY A 98 16.21 -6.37 14.49
N PRO A 99 17.37 -5.97 15.05
CA PRO A 99 17.46 -4.86 16.00
C PRO A 99 16.91 -3.56 15.40
N PRO A 100 16.42 -2.62 16.24
CA PRO A 100 15.98 -1.31 15.75
C PRO A 100 17.15 -0.51 15.16
N TYR A 101 16.79 0.35 14.23
CA TYR A 101 17.62 1.35 13.57
C TYR A 101 17.45 2.70 14.26
N SER A 102 18.43 3.58 14.13
CA SER A 102 18.35 4.94 14.63
C SER A 102 19.08 5.84 13.65
N PHE A 103 18.47 6.96 13.30
CA PHE A 103 19.03 7.93 12.37
C PHE A 103 19.14 9.29 13.07
N TYR A 104 20.19 10.04 12.71
CA TYR A 104 20.44 11.38 13.26
C TYR A 104 20.13 12.50 12.25
N GLU A 105 20.03 12.14 10.98
CA GLU A 105 19.77 13.07 9.89
C GLU A 105 18.30 13.07 9.50
N ARG A 106 17.83 14.21 8.97
CA ARG A 106 16.47 14.33 8.44
C ARG A 106 16.42 13.73 7.04
N VAL A 107 15.30 13.09 6.76
CA VAL A 107 14.97 12.68 5.40
C VAL A 107 14.65 13.91 4.55
N ASP A 108 15.03 13.86 3.27
CA ASP A 108 14.73 14.93 2.31
C ASP A 108 13.20 15.15 2.17
N GLU A 109 12.79 16.43 2.11
CA GLU A 109 11.38 16.83 2.03
C GLU A 109 10.65 16.26 0.78
N SER A 110 11.37 16.00 -0.31
CA SER A 110 10.81 15.37 -1.52
C SER A 110 10.36 13.93 -1.28
N SER A 111 10.83 13.29 -0.20
CA SER A 111 10.46 11.93 0.18
C SER A 111 9.14 11.87 0.95
N VAL A 112 8.68 12.99 1.50
CA VAL A 112 7.60 13.07 2.48
C VAL A 112 6.33 13.61 1.80
N HIS A 113 5.82 12.87 0.81
CA HIS A 113 4.67 13.29 -0.01
C HIS A 113 3.46 12.36 0.16
N SER A 114 2.30 12.84 -0.30
CA SER A 114 0.99 12.16 -0.24
C SER A 114 1.00 10.74 -0.83
N GLY A 115 1.61 10.55 -2.00
CA GLY A 115 1.73 9.24 -2.65
C GLY A 115 2.39 8.21 -1.75
N ARG A 116 3.57 8.52 -1.21
CA ARG A 116 4.30 7.63 -0.31
C ARG A 116 3.52 7.38 0.98
N TRP A 117 2.82 8.38 1.51
CA TRP A 117 1.99 8.22 2.70
C TRP A 117 0.84 7.22 2.45
N VAL A 118 0.16 7.35 1.31
CA VAL A 118 -0.90 6.44 0.87
C VAL A 118 -0.38 5.01 0.69
N ASP A 119 0.79 4.86 0.08
CA ASP A 119 1.42 3.55 -0.10
C ASP A 119 1.80 2.95 1.25
N ALA A 120 2.41 3.73 2.14
CA ALA A 120 2.78 3.30 3.49
C ALA A 120 1.58 2.79 4.29
N ILE A 121 0.45 3.51 4.26
CA ILE A 121 -0.79 3.07 4.91
C ILE A 121 -1.29 1.76 4.30
N SER A 122 -1.36 1.67 2.96
CA SER A 122 -1.86 0.46 2.30
C SER A 122 -0.99 -0.75 2.63
N GLN A 123 0.34 -0.59 2.56
CA GLN A 123 1.31 -1.62 2.90
C GLN A 123 1.18 -2.04 4.38
N ALA A 124 1.05 -1.08 5.30
CA ALA A 124 0.90 -1.32 6.72
C ALA A 124 -0.42 -2.03 7.08
N VAL A 125 -1.54 -1.68 6.44
CA VAL A 125 -2.82 -2.39 6.61
C VAL A 125 -2.69 -3.83 6.14
N VAL A 126 -2.18 -4.06 4.93
CA VAL A 126 -2.04 -5.41 4.38
C VAL A 126 -1.09 -6.26 5.23
N ALA A 127 0.03 -5.69 5.65
CA ALA A 127 1.02 -6.34 6.50
C ALA A 127 0.65 -6.36 8.00
N ARG A 128 -0.51 -5.80 8.40
CA ARG A 128 -1.00 -5.69 9.78
C ARG A 128 0.00 -5.05 10.76
N GLN A 129 0.71 -4.03 10.30
CA GLN A 129 1.71 -3.30 11.07
C GLN A 129 1.09 -2.12 11.82
N VAL A 130 0.54 -2.42 13.00
CA VAL A 130 -0.14 -1.45 13.87
C VAL A 130 0.79 -0.29 14.29
N ASP A 131 2.07 -0.59 14.54
CA ASP A 131 3.09 0.42 14.85
C ASP A 131 3.25 1.44 13.72
N CYS A 132 3.30 1.00 12.46
CA CYS A 132 3.36 1.89 11.31
C CYS A 132 2.11 2.78 11.23
N LEU A 133 0.92 2.22 11.44
CA LEU A 133 -0.34 2.96 11.38
C LEU A 133 -0.43 4.04 12.48
N ILE A 134 0.05 3.75 13.70
CA ILE A 134 0.09 4.72 14.81
C ILE A 134 0.95 5.94 14.44
N GLU A 135 2.09 5.74 13.80
CA GLU A 135 2.99 6.82 13.39
C GLU A 135 2.51 7.62 12.19
N LEU A 136 1.85 6.95 11.23
CA LEU A 136 1.35 7.61 10.02
C LEU A 136 0.08 8.42 10.27
N ARG A 137 -0.75 8.00 11.24
CA ARG A 137 -2.03 8.63 11.60
C ARG A 137 -1.95 10.15 11.85
N PRO A 138 -1.05 10.68 12.70
CA PRO A 138 -1.03 12.11 13.05
C PRO A 138 -0.58 13.04 11.91
N ILE A 139 -0.13 12.50 10.76
CA ILE A 139 0.41 13.30 9.67
C ILE A 139 -0.72 14.02 8.94
N ALA A 140 -0.78 15.34 9.10
CA ALA A 140 -1.79 16.19 8.46
C ALA A 140 -1.56 16.34 6.95
N TYR A 141 -2.63 16.52 6.17
CA TYR A 141 -2.53 16.72 4.72
C TYR A 141 -1.69 17.95 4.35
N ASP A 142 -1.75 19.02 5.13
CA ASP A 142 -0.92 20.21 4.90
C ASP A 142 0.58 19.95 5.05
N ALA A 143 1.00 18.95 5.83
CA ALA A 143 2.39 18.51 5.86
C ALA A 143 2.77 17.81 4.54
N LEU A 144 1.93 16.89 4.07
CA LEU A 144 2.14 16.16 2.82
C LEU A 144 2.15 17.08 1.59
N ARG A 145 1.30 18.10 1.60
CA ARG A 145 1.20 19.12 0.55
C ARG A 145 2.43 20.03 0.50
N ARG A 146 3.21 20.14 1.59
CA ARG A 146 4.41 21.00 1.59
C ARG A 146 5.54 20.43 0.74
N SER A 147 5.64 19.11 0.62
CA SER A 147 6.65 18.40 -0.16
C SER A 147 6.95 19.05 -1.52
N SER A 148 8.19 19.00 -1.97
CA SER A 148 8.60 19.47 -3.30
C SER A 148 8.09 18.56 -4.44
N SER A 149 7.77 17.29 -4.14
CA SER A 149 7.19 16.32 -5.07
C SER A 149 5.66 16.37 -5.10
N ARG A 150 5.08 17.57 -5.29
CA ARG A 150 3.63 17.76 -5.25
C ARG A 150 2.94 17.09 -6.44
N SER A 151 1.77 16.52 -6.17
CA SER A 151 0.84 16.12 -7.23
C SER A 151 0.36 17.35 -8.00
N SER A 152 0.22 17.18 -9.32
CA SER A 152 -0.40 18.17 -10.21
C SER A 152 -1.91 18.33 -9.97
N ASP A 153 -2.49 17.50 -9.10
CA ASP A 153 -3.92 17.46 -8.77
C ASP A 153 -4.13 17.37 -7.24
N PRO A 154 -4.15 18.52 -6.54
CA PRO A 154 -4.28 18.58 -5.09
C PRO A 154 -5.62 18.09 -4.54
N GLU A 155 -6.70 18.16 -5.32
CA GLU A 155 -8.02 17.68 -4.90
C GLU A 155 -8.06 16.16 -4.89
N ARG A 156 -7.56 15.53 -5.97
CA ARG A 156 -7.40 14.08 -6.05
C ARG A 156 -6.51 13.55 -4.94
N ASP A 157 -5.40 14.24 -4.66
CA ASP A 157 -4.46 13.85 -3.61
C ASP A 157 -5.08 13.95 -2.22
N ARG A 158 -5.79 15.05 -1.92
CA ARG A 158 -6.52 15.20 -0.67
C ARG A 158 -7.52 14.08 -0.49
N HIS A 159 -8.30 13.77 -1.53
CA HIS A 159 -9.27 12.68 -1.51
C HIS A 159 -8.61 11.33 -1.20
N ARG A 160 -7.49 10.99 -1.85
CA ARG A 160 -6.74 9.75 -1.57
C ARG A 160 -6.22 9.72 -0.14
N VAL A 161 -5.69 10.83 0.37
CA VAL A 161 -5.17 10.92 1.75
C VAL A 161 -6.29 10.69 2.77
N GLU A 162 -7.43 11.36 2.62
CA GLU A 162 -8.55 11.19 3.57
C GLU A 162 -9.14 9.77 3.51
N GLN A 163 -9.25 9.17 2.31
CA GLN A 163 -9.65 7.76 2.19
C GLN A 163 -8.70 6.84 2.96
N HIS A 164 -7.39 6.97 2.77
CA HIS A 164 -6.42 6.09 3.44
C HIS A 164 -6.32 6.40 4.94
N ARG A 165 -6.60 7.64 5.38
CA ARG A 165 -6.74 7.94 6.81
C ARG A 165 -7.90 7.16 7.42
N ALA A 166 -9.06 7.14 6.76
CA ALA A 166 -10.20 6.35 7.22
C ALA A 166 -9.85 4.85 7.30
N LEU A 167 -9.10 4.32 6.32
CA LEU A 167 -8.59 2.93 6.37
C LEU A 167 -7.68 2.70 7.57
N ALA A 168 -6.77 3.63 7.86
CA ALA A 168 -5.85 3.52 8.99
C ALA A 168 -6.60 3.52 10.33
N GLU A 169 -7.55 4.44 10.52
CA GLU A 169 -8.40 4.49 11.71
C GLU A 169 -9.21 3.20 11.87
N ALA A 170 -9.78 2.72 10.78
CA ALA A 170 -10.56 1.49 10.73
C ALA A 170 -9.72 0.22 10.97
N ALA A 171 -8.42 0.25 10.67
CA ALA A 171 -7.49 -0.84 10.99
C ALA A 171 -7.05 -0.81 12.46
N LEU A 172 -6.91 0.38 13.04
CA LEU A 172 -6.54 0.57 14.45
C LEU A 172 -7.69 0.30 15.41
N ASP A 173 -8.93 0.55 14.96
CA ASP A 173 -10.16 0.36 15.73
C ASP A 173 -11.23 -0.30 14.84
N PRO A 174 -11.37 -1.64 14.91
CA PRO A 174 -12.32 -2.38 14.06
C PRO A 174 -13.78 -1.95 14.24
N ASP A 175 -14.16 -1.53 15.45
CA ASP A 175 -15.52 -1.10 15.79
C ASP A 175 -15.81 0.33 15.34
N ARG A 176 -14.78 1.07 14.92
CA ARG A 176 -14.94 2.43 14.42
C ARG A 176 -15.65 2.43 13.07
N PRO A 177 -16.73 3.22 12.93
CA PRO A 177 -17.33 3.49 11.64
C PRO A 177 -16.31 4.11 10.68
N LEU A 178 -16.37 3.73 9.41
CA LEU A 178 -15.63 4.41 8.38
C LEU A 178 -16.32 5.77 8.21
N ALA A 179 -15.69 6.83 8.72
CA ALA A 179 -16.30 8.14 8.92
C ALA A 179 -17.16 8.65 7.72
N PRO A 180 -18.48 8.83 7.84
CA PRO A 180 -19.36 9.24 6.74
C PRO A 180 -18.90 10.51 5.99
N ASP A 181 -18.19 11.40 6.67
CA ASP A 181 -17.67 12.65 6.11
C ASP A 181 -16.66 12.42 4.97
N TYR A 182 -15.92 11.30 4.92
CA TYR A 182 -15.02 11.01 3.78
C TYR A 182 -15.81 10.71 2.50
N LEU A 183 -16.98 10.04 2.57
CA LEU A 183 -17.82 9.74 1.39
C LEU A 183 -18.41 11.02 0.80
N ILE A 184 -18.79 11.96 1.66
CA ILE A 184 -19.37 13.25 1.28
C ILE A 184 -18.33 14.10 0.53
N HIS A 185 -17.07 14.14 0.99
CA HIS A 185 -16.00 14.85 0.31
C HIS A 185 -15.46 14.11 -0.94
N ALA A 186 -15.49 12.78 -0.95
CA ALA A 186 -15.06 11.94 -2.07
C ALA A 186 -15.89 12.11 -3.34
N ALA A 187 -17.21 12.20 -3.20
CA ALA A 187 -18.11 12.38 -4.32
C ALA A 187 -18.01 13.79 -4.94
N ALA A 188 -17.74 14.81 -4.12
CA ALA A 188 -17.74 16.22 -4.54
C ALA A 188 -16.45 16.69 -5.23
N ALA A 189 -15.31 16.04 -4.99
CA ALA A 189 -13.98 16.52 -5.41
C ALA A 189 -13.39 15.76 -6.62
N ARG A 190 -14.20 15.05 -7.42
CA ARG A 190 -13.65 14.25 -8.53
C ARG A 190 -13.14 15.16 -9.67
N PRO A 191 -11.84 15.13 -10.00
CA PRO A 191 -11.29 16.05 -10.99
C PRO A 191 -11.87 15.78 -12.39
N ALA A 192 -12.12 16.85 -13.13
CA ALA A 192 -12.61 16.78 -14.50
C ALA A 192 -11.63 16.04 -15.45
N LYS A 193 -10.32 16.02 -15.12
CA LYS A 193 -9.23 15.49 -15.97
C LYS A 193 -8.88 14.02 -15.77
N VAL A 194 -9.63 13.27 -14.96
CA VAL A 194 -9.36 11.83 -14.74
C VAL A 194 -9.91 11.01 -15.91
N ARG A 195 -9.13 10.04 -16.42
CA ARG A 195 -9.60 9.05 -17.41
C ARG A 195 -10.91 8.42 -16.90
N PRO A 196 -11.96 8.29 -17.74
CA PRO A 196 -13.26 7.76 -17.29
C PRO A 196 -13.17 6.44 -16.53
N ILE A 197 -12.27 5.54 -16.94
CA ILE A 197 -12.08 4.25 -16.26
C ILE A 197 -11.52 4.38 -14.84
N ASN A 198 -10.59 5.30 -14.61
CA ASN A 198 -10.03 5.56 -13.27
C ASN A 198 -11.08 6.18 -12.34
N ARG A 199 -11.99 6.98 -12.90
CA ARG A 199 -13.15 7.50 -12.15
C ARG A 199 -14.06 6.37 -11.68
N ARG A 200 -14.38 5.43 -12.57
CA ARG A 200 -15.19 4.25 -12.25
C ARG A 200 -14.52 3.34 -11.22
N ILE A 201 -13.20 3.18 -11.27
CA ILE A 201 -12.44 2.45 -10.24
C ILE A 201 -12.60 3.12 -8.87
N GLY A 202 -12.50 4.45 -8.82
CA GLY A 202 -12.78 5.23 -7.60
C GLY A 202 -14.19 4.99 -7.08
N GLU A 203 -15.20 5.07 -7.95
CA GLU A 203 -16.62 4.82 -7.62
C GLU A 203 -16.89 3.41 -7.09
N ALA A 204 -16.22 2.40 -7.64
CA ALA A 204 -16.31 1.03 -7.13
C ALA A 204 -15.69 0.93 -5.73
N ASN A 205 -14.51 1.52 -5.52
CA ASN A 205 -13.87 1.53 -4.20
C ASN A 205 -14.73 2.28 -3.17
N ASP A 206 -15.33 3.43 -3.53
CA ASP A 206 -16.22 4.20 -2.63
C ASP A 206 -17.42 3.36 -2.19
N ARG A 207 -18.01 2.57 -3.11
CA ARG A 207 -19.08 1.62 -2.79
C ARG A 207 -18.61 0.49 -1.88
N MET A 208 -17.38 0.00 -2.03
CA MET A 208 -16.80 -0.96 -1.09
C MET A 208 -16.66 -0.35 0.31
N VAL A 209 -16.19 0.90 0.42
CA VAL A 209 -16.06 1.53 1.74
C VAL A 209 -17.43 1.74 2.40
N ASN A 210 -18.44 2.17 1.63
CA ASN A 210 -19.82 2.28 2.13
C ASN A 210 -20.36 0.91 2.57
N ALA A 211 -20.15 -0.14 1.78
CA ALA A 211 -20.58 -1.50 2.15
C ALA A 211 -19.88 -2.02 3.41
N LEU A 212 -18.61 -1.66 3.60
CA LEU A 212 -17.84 -1.99 4.80
C LEU A 212 -18.39 -1.29 6.05
N ASP A 213 -18.79 -0.02 5.93
CA ASP A 213 -19.40 0.74 7.03
C ASP A 213 -20.73 0.14 7.50
N VAL A 214 -21.59 -0.26 6.55
CA VAL A 214 -22.89 -0.87 6.85
C VAL A 214 -22.84 -2.41 7.02
N GLN A 215 -21.65 -3.01 7.02
CA GLN A 215 -21.43 -4.46 7.15
C GLN A 215 -22.20 -5.30 6.10
N ASP A 216 -22.36 -4.78 4.88
CA ASP A 216 -23.12 -5.43 3.81
C ASP A 216 -22.20 -6.26 2.89
N ALA A 217 -22.09 -7.55 3.19
CA ALA A 217 -21.25 -8.48 2.44
C ALA A 217 -21.60 -8.57 0.94
N ALA A 218 -22.89 -8.52 0.61
CA ALA A 218 -23.33 -8.64 -0.78
C ALA A 218 -22.92 -7.41 -1.60
N LYS A 219 -23.13 -6.19 -1.06
CA LYS A 219 -22.68 -4.95 -1.70
C LYS A 219 -21.17 -4.87 -1.79
N PHE A 220 -20.45 -5.34 -0.76
CA PHE A 220 -18.99 -5.33 -0.77
C PHE A 220 -18.44 -6.21 -1.89
N ASN A 221 -18.88 -7.46 -1.98
CA ASN A 221 -18.42 -8.41 -3.00
C ASN A 221 -18.80 -7.97 -4.42
N ALA A 222 -19.99 -7.38 -4.61
CA ALA A 222 -20.39 -6.82 -5.90
C ALA A 222 -19.47 -5.67 -6.35
N ALA A 223 -19.18 -4.73 -5.45
CA ALA A 223 -18.28 -3.60 -5.72
C ALA A 223 -16.82 -4.05 -5.92
N LEU A 224 -16.37 -5.07 -5.17
CA LEU A 224 -15.05 -5.68 -5.32
C LEU A 224 -14.88 -6.30 -6.72
N ALA A 225 -15.83 -7.13 -7.14
CA ALA A 225 -15.81 -7.74 -8.47
C ALA A 225 -15.75 -6.67 -9.58
N GLU A 226 -16.56 -5.62 -9.46
CA GLU A 226 -16.53 -4.50 -10.40
C GLU A 226 -15.19 -3.77 -10.41
N SER A 227 -14.60 -3.47 -9.23
CA SER A 227 -13.31 -2.80 -9.14
C SER A 227 -12.19 -3.61 -9.82
N LEU A 228 -12.18 -4.93 -9.61
CA LEU A 228 -11.21 -5.84 -10.24
C LEU A 228 -11.38 -5.88 -11.76
N GLU A 229 -12.61 -5.98 -12.26
CA GLU A 229 -12.88 -5.96 -13.70
C GLU A 229 -12.47 -4.63 -14.34
N LEU A 230 -12.80 -3.50 -13.71
CA LEU A 230 -12.40 -2.18 -14.18
C LEU A 230 -10.88 -2.02 -14.22
N ARG A 231 -10.17 -2.55 -13.22
CA ARG A 231 -8.71 -2.53 -13.19
C ARG A 231 -8.10 -3.42 -14.26
N ARG A 232 -8.68 -4.60 -14.48
CA ARG A 232 -8.29 -5.50 -15.58
C ARG A 232 -8.42 -4.78 -16.92
N THR A 233 -9.54 -4.12 -17.18
CA THR A 233 -9.74 -3.31 -18.40
C THR A 233 -8.77 -2.13 -18.46
N ALA A 234 -8.59 -1.38 -17.36
CA ALA A 234 -7.68 -0.24 -17.32
C ALA A 234 -6.23 -0.63 -17.62
N PHE A 235 -5.83 -1.80 -17.14
CA PHE A 235 -4.51 -2.38 -17.40
C PHE A 235 -4.37 -2.84 -18.85
N ALA A 236 -5.41 -3.46 -19.42
CA ALA A 236 -5.44 -3.88 -20.82
C ALA A 236 -5.16 -2.71 -21.77
N ASP A 237 -5.74 -1.54 -21.45
CA ASP A 237 -5.68 -0.30 -22.22
C ASP A 237 -4.38 0.51 -22.02
N LEU A 238 -3.44 0.03 -21.21
CA LEU A 238 -2.13 0.71 -21.05
C LEU A 238 -1.26 0.48 -22.30
N PRO A 239 -0.42 1.47 -22.69
CA PRO A 239 0.62 1.24 -23.69
C PRO A 239 1.54 0.08 -23.28
N GLU A 240 2.04 -0.71 -24.25
CA GLU A 240 2.92 -1.86 -23.96
C GLU A 240 4.15 -1.46 -23.14
N GLU A 241 4.75 -0.30 -23.41
CA GLU A 241 5.87 0.22 -22.61
C GLU A 241 5.50 0.50 -21.14
N THR A 242 4.21 0.69 -20.85
CA THR A 242 3.69 0.95 -19.50
C THR A 242 3.21 -0.32 -18.81
N LYS A 243 3.01 -1.42 -19.54
CA LYS A 243 2.59 -2.73 -18.96
C LYS A 243 3.67 -3.37 -18.09
N GLY A 244 4.92 -2.92 -18.19
CA GLY A 244 5.98 -3.23 -17.22
C GLY A 244 5.84 -2.54 -15.86
N ASN A 245 4.87 -1.63 -15.69
CA ASN A 245 4.62 -0.95 -14.42
C ASN A 245 3.91 -1.90 -13.43
N HIS A 246 4.69 -2.47 -12.52
CA HIS A 246 4.27 -3.49 -11.57
C HIS A 246 3.28 -3.01 -10.50
N THR A 247 3.29 -1.71 -10.17
CA THR A 247 2.34 -1.11 -9.20
C THR A 247 0.90 -1.11 -9.72
N ALA A 248 0.72 -1.11 -11.03
CA ALA A 248 -0.60 -1.20 -11.66
C ALA A 248 -1.18 -2.63 -11.63
N LEU A 249 -0.33 -3.65 -11.40
CA LEU A 249 -0.75 -5.04 -11.35
C LEU A 249 -1.30 -5.42 -9.97
N TRP A 250 -0.69 -5.02 -8.85
CA TRP A 250 -1.24 -5.31 -7.52
C TRP A 250 -1.67 -4.03 -6.80
N PRO A 251 -2.96 -3.65 -6.89
CA PRO A 251 -3.45 -2.41 -6.31
C PRO A 251 -3.52 -2.50 -4.78
N LEU A 252 -2.43 -2.18 -4.08
CA LEU A 252 -2.33 -2.31 -2.62
C LEU A 252 -3.48 -1.66 -1.85
N GLY A 253 -3.97 -0.49 -2.28
CA GLY A 253 -5.14 0.14 -1.65
C GLY A 253 -6.44 -0.66 -1.78
N LEU A 254 -6.62 -1.42 -2.87
CA LEU A 254 -7.75 -2.36 -3.00
C LEU A 254 -7.56 -3.56 -2.07
N ILE A 255 -6.35 -4.12 -2.01
CA ILE A 255 -6.03 -5.25 -1.12
C ILE A 255 -6.27 -4.84 0.34
N ALA A 256 -5.88 -3.62 0.73
CA ALA A 256 -6.11 -3.07 2.07
C ALA A 256 -7.61 -3.00 2.42
N LEU A 257 -8.48 -2.60 1.48
CA LEU A 257 -9.94 -2.63 1.68
C LEU A 257 -10.47 -4.05 1.91
N VAL A 258 -9.96 -5.03 1.16
CA VAL A 258 -10.35 -6.44 1.29
C VAL A 258 -9.86 -7.03 2.60
N VAL A 259 -8.64 -6.70 3.03
CA VAL A 259 -8.08 -7.07 4.34
C VAL A 259 -8.96 -6.52 5.46
N LEU A 260 -9.36 -5.25 5.40
CA LEU A 260 -10.25 -4.64 6.40
C LEU A 260 -11.63 -5.28 6.44
N ALA A 261 -12.19 -5.65 5.29
CA ALA A 261 -13.46 -6.36 5.22
C ALA A 261 -13.35 -7.75 5.86
N HIS A 262 -12.31 -8.50 5.52
CA HIS A 262 -12.02 -9.79 6.14
C HIS A 262 -11.85 -9.67 7.65
N ASP A 263 -11.05 -8.71 8.12
CA ASP A 263 -10.77 -8.52 9.55
C ASP A 263 -12.00 -8.05 10.34
N ARG A 264 -13.02 -7.48 9.65
CA ARG A 264 -14.35 -7.18 10.20
C ARG A 264 -15.36 -8.34 10.07
N GLY A 265 -14.94 -9.49 9.59
CA GLY A 265 -15.81 -10.67 9.44
C GLY A 265 -16.73 -10.63 8.21
N ILE A 266 -16.52 -9.71 7.26
CA ILE A 266 -17.21 -9.76 5.98
C ILE A 266 -16.61 -10.88 5.13
N PRO A 267 -17.40 -11.89 4.71
CA PRO A 267 -16.90 -12.97 3.87
C PRO A 267 -16.51 -12.44 2.49
N ILE A 268 -15.33 -12.83 2.02
CA ILE A 268 -14.81 -12.49 0.68
C ILE A 268 -15.07 -13.68 -0.25
N GLU A 269 -16.00 -13.51 -1.18
CA GLU A 269 -16.46 -14.54 -2.14
C GLU A 269 -15.89 -14.34 -3.55
N VAL A 270 -15.23 -13.20 -3.77
CA VAL A 270 -14.54 -12.90 -5.03
C VAL A 270 -13.14 -13.47 -4.98
N GLU A 271 -12.84 -14.33 -5.94
CA GLU A 271 -11.51 -14.89 -6.15
C GLU A 271 -10.83 -14.15 -7.30
N SER A 272 -9.55 -13.83 -7.17
CA SER A 272 -8.77 -13.18 -8.21
C SER A 272 -7.28 -13.38 -7.98
N ASP A 273 -6.50 -13.51 -9.06
CA ASP A 273 -5.04 -13.54 -8.98
C ASP A 273 -4.46 -12.19 -8.45
N TYR A 274 -5.25 -11.11 -8.56
CA TYR A 274 -4.95 -9.83 -7.94
C TYR A 274 -5.13 -9.82 -6.41
N LEU A 275 -5.80 -10.82 -5.84
CA LEU A 275 -6.13 -10.95 -4.41
C LEU A 275 -5.68 -12.30 -3.84
N PRO A 276 -4.37 -12.54 -3.70
CA PRO A 276 -3.88 -13.78 -3.09
C PRO A 276 -4.45 -13.97 -1.68
N ARG A 277 -5.14 -15.09 -1.43
CA ARG A 277 -5.82 -15.37 -0.16
C ARG A 277 -4.94 -15.20 1.09
N PRO A 278 -3.68 -15.65 1.13
CA PRO A 278 -2.83 -15.49 2.31
C PRO A 278 -2.52 -14.03 2.70
N TRP A 279 -2.65 -13.08 1.76
CA TRP A 279 -2.54 -11.65 2.05
C TRP A 279 -3.80 -11.12 2.72
N VAL A 280 -4.95 -11.57 2.23
CA VAL A 280 -6.25 -11.22 2.81
C VAL A 280 -6.38 -11.76 4.23
N THR A 281 -6.04 -13.03 4.46
CA THR A 281 -6.17 -13.67 5.79
C THR A 281 -5.06 -13.29 6.76
N GLY A 282 -3.93 -12.82 6.26
CA GLY A 282 -2.79 -12.39 7.08
C GLY A 282 -1.86 -13.50 7.54
N GLU A 283 -2.09 -14.74 7.11
CA GLU A 283 -1.31 -15.92 7.50
C GLU A 283 0.20 -15.76 7.26
N LEU A 284 0.59 -14.98 6.25
CA LEU A 284 2.00 -14.74 5.93
C LEU A 284 2.66 -13.62 6.75
N PHE A 285 1.86 -12.77 7.41
CA PHE A 285 2.32 -11.62 8.20
C PHE A 285 2.32 -11.89 9.70
N GLN A 286 1.65 -12.96 10.13
CA GLN A 286 1.79 -13.46 11.47
C GLN A 286 3.21 -14.00 11.64
N GLU A 287 3.95 -13.45 12.59
CA GLU A 287 5.16 -14.11 13.09
C GLU A 287 4.72 -15.52 13.46
N SER A 288 5.31 -16.54 12.82
CA SER A 288 5.07 -17.91 13.25
C SER A 288 5.48 -17.93 14.72
N ALA A 289 4.50 -18.14 15.60
CA ALA A 289 4.72 -18.48 17.00
C ALA A 289 5.42 -19.84 17.04
N ALA A 290 6.65 -19.88 16.56
CA ALA A 290 7.55 -21.00 16.57
C ALA A 290 8.53 -20.72 17.70
N SER A 291 8.03 -21.07 18.88
CA SER A 291 8.76 -21.65 20.02
C SER A 291 10.10 -22.29 19.65
#